data_AF-A0A842J3N5-F1
#
_entry.id   AF-A0A842J3N5-F1
#
_cell.length_a   1.000
_cell.length_b   1.000
_cell.length_c   1.000
_cell.angle_alpha   90.00
_cell.angle_beta   90.00
_cell.angle_gamma   90.00
#
_symmetry.space_group_name_H-M   'P 1'
#
loop_
_entity.id
_entity.type
_entity.pdbx_description
1 polymer ?
#
loop_
_entity_poly.entity_id
_entity_poly.type
_entity_poly.pdbx_seq_one_letter_code
_entity_poly.pdbx_strand_id
1 'polypeptide(L)'
;MKKKRGFKFILFGTIIFIFFKNYLNYEKNPPEIWGDTIRWKSNTYIISQGGHKEGKRIAKGDGFSLFSAEDPTETFIVYRSFLDNALYVKEDFKIPVEGKITKISWKYEIFTDKYLCDTILKILESLKNLEINTYESEDPIFRLKPGLVMRPLYVAYENTGIPTIYKGEIGIIKGKWAITTSIEEKIDENRILYKTNYVLIPENYIDVLKDYFKAAVQYE
;
A
#
# COMPACT_ATOMS: atom_id res chain seq x y z
N MET A 1 56.97 33.71 -2.88
CA MET A 1 55.63 33.28 -2.39
C MET A 1 54.84 32.46 -3.45
N LYS A 2 55.35 31.31 -3.94
CA LYS A 2 54.64 30.48 -4.96
C LYS A 2 54.15 29.10 -4.44
N LYS A 3 54.56 28.64 -3.25
CA LYS A 3 54.21 27.31 -2.72
C LYS A 3 52.77 27.14 -2.21
N LYS A 4 52.04 28.22 -1.89
CA LYS A 4 50.67 28.14 -1.32
C LYS A 4 49.56 27.84 -2.33
N ARG A 5 49.77 28.05 -3.64
CA ARG A 5 48.75 27.78 -4.67
C ARG A 5 48.59 26.28 -4.95
N GLY A 6 49.69 25.53 -5.10
CA GLY A 6 49.65 24.09 -5.37
C GLY A 6 48.96 23.28 -4.26
N PHE A 7 49.18 23.66 -2.99
CA PHE A 7 48.55 23.00 -1.84
C PHE A 7 47.02 23.14 -1.84
N LYS A 8 46.48 24.30 -2.25
CA LYS A 8 45.04 24.51 -2.36
C LYS A 8 44.41 23.69 -3.50
N PHE A 9 45.10 23.52 -4.62
CA PHE A 9 44.63 22.67 -5.72
C PHE A 9 44.62 21.19 -5.35
N ILE A 10 45.65 20.71 -4.64
CA ILE A 10 45.70 19.33 -4.15
C ILE A 10 44.58 19.06 -3.14
N LEU A 11 44.38 19.98 -2.19
CA LEU A 11 43.32 19.86 -1.19
C LEU A 11 41.92 19.86 -1.84
N PHE A 12 41.69 20.76 -2.81
CA PHE A 12 40.42 20.82 -3.54
C PHE A 12 40.16 19.56 -4.38
N GLY A 13 41.19 19.04 -5.08
CA GLY A 13 41.11 17.79 -5.81
C GLY A 13 40.83 16.59 -4.89
N THR A 14 41.41 16.58 -3.69
CA THR A 14 41.16 15.53 -2.69
C THR A 14 39.73 15.59 -2.16
N ILE A 15 39.20 16.79 -1.90
CA ILE A 15 37.80 16.98 -1.48
C ILE A 15 36.86 16.51 -2.59
N ILE A 16 37.06 16.93 -3.84
CA ILE A 16 36.24 16.47 -4.98
C ILE A 16 36.32 14.95 -5.11
N PHE A 17 37.51 14.35 -5.02
CA PHE A 17 37.68 12.90 -5.12
C PHE A 17 36.94 12.16 -4.00
N ILE A 18 36.97 12.67 -2.76
CA ILE A 18 36.20 12.10 -1.63
C ILE A 18 34.70 12.23 -1.90
N PHE A 19 34.22 13.39 -2.36
CA PHE A 19 32.82 13.58 -2.72
C PHE A 19 32.38 12.66 -3.85
N PHE A 20 33.19 12.54 -4.92
CA PHE A 20 32.90 11.70 -6.07
C PHE A 20 32.92 10.21 -5.70
N LYS A 21 33.87 9.79 -4.84
CA LYS A 21 33.94 8.42 -4.32
C LYS A 21 32.75 8.10 -3.42
N ASN A 22 32.34 9.03 -2.55
CA ASN A 22 31.14 8.85 -1.71
C ASN A 22 29.86 8.82 -2.55
N TYR A 23 29.76 9.67 -3.57
CA TYR A 23 28.66 9.69 -4.54
C TYR A 23 28.57 8.36 -5.32
N LEU A 24 29.70 7.87 -5.83
CA LEU A 24 29.76 6.58 -6.54
C LEU A 24 29.56 5.36 -5.63
N ASN A 25 29.92 5.44 -4.34
CA ASN A 25 29.62 4.38 -3.38
C ASN A 25 28.14 4.34 -2.99
N TYR A 26 27.43 5.48 -3.05
CA TYR A 26 25.99 5.54 -2.81
C TYR A 26 25.18 4.73 -3.86
N GLU A 27 25.69 4.62 -5.09
CA GLU A 27 25.11 3.76 -6.14
C GLU A 27 25.50 2.28 -6.02
N LYS A 28 26.49 1.92 -5.20
CA LYS A 28 27.09 0.57 -5.15
C LYS A 28 26.72 -0.29 -3.95
N ASN A 29 25.68 0.06 -3.20
CA ASN A 29 25.12 -0.84 -2.19
C ASN A 29 23.91 -1.57 -2.79
N PRO A 30 24.12 -2.62 -3.62
CA PRO A 30 23.01 -3.45 -4.05
C PRO A 30 22.32 -4.03 -2.81
N PRO A 31 20.99 -4.19 -2.83
CA PRO A 31 20.30 -4.80 -1.70
C PRO A 31 20.85 -6.21 -1.45
N GLU A 32 21.16 -6.50 -0.19
CA GLU A 32 21.52 -7.84 0.25
C GLU A 32 20.28 -8.54 0.81
N ILE A 33 19.94 -9.71 0.27
CA ILE A 33 18.74 -10.47 0.65
C ILE A 33 19.16 -11.61 1.57
N TRP A 34 18.54 -11.67 2.74
CA TRP A 34 18.81 -12.66 3.78
C TRP A 34 17.47 -13.23 4.28
N GLY A 35 17.01 -14.33 3.67
CA GLY A 35 15.67 -14.87 3.96
C GLY A 35 14.58 -13.85 3.66
N ASP A 36 13.73 -13.55 4.66
CA ASP A 36 12.64 -12.57 4.56
C ASP A 36 13.08 -11.12 4.86
N THR A 37 14.38 -10.86 4.86
CA THR A 37 14.96 -9.55 5.21
C THR A 37 15.79 -9.00 4.06
N ILE A 38 15.71 -7.69 3.82
CA ILE A 38 16.51 -6.97 2.84
C ILE A 38 17.36 -5.94 3.57
N ARG A 39 18.68 -5.92 3.32
CA ARG A 39 19.57 -4.85 3.78
C ARG A 39 19.87 -3.92 2.63
N TRP A 40 19.57 -2.64 2.79
CA TRP A 40 19.78 -1.62 1.76
C TRP A 40 20.04 -0.26 2.38
N LYS A 41 21.01 0.49 1.85
CA LYS A 41 21.39 1.83 2.35
C LYS A 41 21.55 1.90 3.87
N SER A 42 22.30 0.94 4.44
CA SER A 42 22.55 0.82 5.89
C SER A 42 21.31 0.59 6.77
N ASN A 43 20.17 0.25 6.17
CA ASN A 43 18.95 -0.10 6.89
C ASN A 43 18.59 -1.57 6.64
N THR A 44 17.93 -2.17 7.62
CA THR A 44 17.34 -3.50 7.52
C THR A 44 15.85 -3.33 7.28
N TYR A 45 15.30 -4.07 6.33
CA TYR A 45 13.89 -4.06 5.97
C TYR A 45 13.30 -5.45 6.12
N ILE A 46 12.13 -5.53 6.75
CA ILE A 46 11.40 -6.77 6.98
C ILE A 46 10.08 -6.74 6.21
N ILE A 47 9.51 -7.92 5.94
CA ILE A 47 8.23 -8.01 5.23
C ILE A 47 7.13 -7.25 6.00
N SER A 48 6.46 -6.32 5.31
CA SER A 48 5.29 -5.63 5.86
C SER A 48 4.14 -6.64 5.95
N GLN A 49 3.62 -6.90 7.16
CA GLN A 49 2.56 -7.90 7.38
C GLN A 49 1.22 -7.58 6.69
N GLY A 50 1.07 -6.39 6.10
CA GLY A 50 0.02 -6.08 5.15
C GLY A 50 0.51 -6.34 3.73
N GLY A 51 0.09 -7.46 3.12
CA GLY A 51 0.39 -7.73 1.72
C GLY A 51 -0.03 -6.56 0.84
N HIS A 52 0.95 -5.90 0.22
CA HIS A 52 0.74 -4.78 -0.68
C HIS A 52 0.36 -5.31 -2.06
N LYS A 53 -0.93 -5.28 -2.39
CA LYS A 53 -1.41 -5.49 -3.76
C LYS A 53 -1.60 -4.11 -4.40
N GLU A 54 -0.50 -3.49 -4.81
CA GLU A 54 -0.60 -2.12 -5.31
C GLU A 54 -1.21 -2.00 -6.71
N GLY A 55 -1.96 -0.90 -6.76
CA GLY A 55 -2.06 0.06 -7.84
C GLY A 55 -0.88 0.31 -8.74
N LYS A 56 -1.30 0.64 -9.97
CA LYS A 56 -0.57 1.22 -11.09
C LYS A 56 0.85 0.67 -11.24
N ARG A 57 1.00 -0.21 -12.23
CA ARG A 57 2.26 -0.78 -12.73
C ARG A 57 3.40 0.25 -12.81
N ILE A 58 4.14 0.47 -11.72
CA ILE A 58 5.35 1.30 -11.70
C ILE A 58 6.43 0.50 -12.42
N ALA A 59 6.84 0.96 -13.60
CA ALA A 59 7.93 0.54 -14.51
C ALA A 59 8.45 -0.92 -14.52
N LYS A 60 8.66 -1.44 -15.73
CA LYS A 60 9.30 -2.73 -16.04
C LYS A 60 10.82 -2.57 -15.88
N GLY A 61 11.38 -3.01 -14.77
CA GLY A 61 12.83 -3.18 -14.60
C GLY A 61 13.30 -4.53 -15.14
N ASP A 62 14.54 -4.61 -15.63
CA ASP A 62 15.15 -5.85 -16.11
C ASP A 62 15.63 -6.68 -14.91
N GLY A 63 14.82 -7.65 -14.47
CA GLY A 63 15.16 -8.58 -13.38
C GLY A 63 14.58 -8.19 -12.00
N PHE A 64 15.24 -8.64 -10.92
CA PHE A 64 14.86 -8.28 -9.56
C PHE A 64 15.10 -6.78 -9.34
N SER A 65 14.05 -6.04 -8.98
CA SER A 65 14.10 -4.57 -8.86
C SER A 65 13.70 -4.16 -7.46
N LEU A 66 14.50 -3.29 -6.83
CA LEU A 66 14.20 -2.67 -5.54
C LEU A 66 13.95 -1.19 -5.74
N PHE A 67 12.84 -0.68 -5.23
CA PHE A 67 12.47 0.73 -5.35
C PHE A 67 11.81 1.24 -4.07
N SER A 68 11.94 2.54 -3.81
CA SER A 68 11.11 3.16 -2.77
C SER A 68 9.64 3.13 -3.20
N ALA A 69 8.73 2.87 -2.25
CA ALA A 69 7.29 2.82 -2.49
C ALA A 69 6.67 4.22 -2.61
N GLU A 70 7.28 5.10 -3.42
CA GLU A 70 6.93 6.53 -3.50
C GLU A 70 7.04 7.30 -2.16
N ASP A 71 7.69 6.69 -1.16
CA ASP A 71 7.98 7.27 0.14
C ASP A 71 9.32 8.03 0.09
N PRO A 72 9.34 9.36 0.29
CA PRO A 72 10.56 10.16 0.24
C PRO A 72 11.51 9.85 1.40
N THR A 73 11.02 9.21 2.47
CA THR A 73 11.82 8.84 3.65
C THR A 73 12.46 7.45 3.53
N GLU A 74 12.14 6.72 2.45
CA GLU A 74 12.59 5.34 2.21
C GLU A 74 12.26 4.42 3.39
N THR A 75 11.19 4.69 4.13
CA THR A 75 10.71 3.82 5.22
C THR A 75 10.13 2.54 4.64
N PHE A 76 9.48 2.66 3.48
CA PHE A 76 8.92 1.55 2.74
C PHE A 76 9.64 1.33 1.41
N ILE A 77 9.96 0.08 1.13
CA ILE A 77 10.55 -0.33 -0.15
C ILE A 77 9.76 -1.49 -0.73
N VAL A 78 9.68 -1.55 -2.06
CA VAL A 78 9.12 -2.68 -2.77
C VAL A 78 10.27 -3.46 -3.38
N TYR A 79 10.26 -4.76 -3.12
CA TYR A 79 11.07 -5.72 -3.85
C TYR A 79 10.18 -6.45 -4.85
N ARG A 80 10.55 -6.36 -6.12
CA ARG A 80 9.87 -7.02 -7.24
C ARG A 80 10.74 -8.11 -7.81
N SER A 81 10.18 -9.32 -7.91
CA SER A 81 10.66 -10.40 -8.76
C SER A 81 9.75 -10.56 -9.99
N PHE A 82 10.08 -11.48 -10.90
CA PHE A 82 9.21 -11.81 -12.02
C PHE A 82 7.83 -12.36 -11.57
N LEU A 83 7.77 -13.01 -10.40
CA LEU A 83 6.57 -13.68 -9.89
C LEU A 83 5.88 -12.90 -8.78
N ASP A 84 6.64 -12.14 -7.98
CA ASP A 84 6.18 -11.59 -6.71
C ASP A 84 6.50 -10.11 -6.55
N ASN A 85 5.61 -9.40 -5.88
CA ASN A 85 5.87 -8.08 -5.32
C ASN A 85 5.66 -8.19 -3.82
N ALA A 86 6.68 -7.83 -3.04
CA ALA A 86 6.57 -7.76 -1.60
C ALA A 86 6.97 -6.36 -1.13
N LEU A 87 6.16 -5.81 -0.25
CA LEU A 87 6.43 -4.55 0.42
C LEU A 87 7.20 -4.85 1.71
N TYR A 88 8.29 -4.13 1.90
CA TYR A 88 9.11 -4.20 3.08
C TYR A 88 9.11 -2.84 3.78
N VAL A 89 9.29 -2.89 5.10
CA VAL A 89 9.34 -1.73 5.98
C VAL A 89 10.65 -1.77 6.77
N LYS A 90 11.24 -0.61 7.06
CA LYS A 90 12.40 -0.54 7.95
C LYS A 90 12.09 -1.25 9.28
N GLU A 91 13.02 -2.08 9.74
CA GLU A 91 12.87 -2.93 10.92
C GLU A 91 12.54 -2.14 12.20
N ASP A 92 13.05 -0.91 12.31
CA ASP A 92 12.83 -0.01 13.45
C ASP A 92 11.54 0.81 13.36
N PHE A 93 10.88 0.82 12.20
CA PHE A 93 9.64 1.56 12.00
C PHE A 93 8.42 0.75 12.44
N LYS A 94 7.63 1.33 13.35
CA LYS A 94 6.34 0.77 13.77
C LYS A 94 5.23 1.40 12.95
N ILE A 95 4.55 0.59 12.14
CA ILE A 95 3.39 1.01 11.37
C ILE A 95 2.26 1.40 12.34
N PRO A 96 1.80 2.66 12.34
CA PRO A 96 0.67 3.07 13.16
C PRO A 96 -0.62 2.37 12.70
N VAL A 97 -1.41 1.91 13.66
CA VAL A 97 -2.65 1.14 13.41
C VAL A 97 -3.92 1.93 13.74
N GLU A 98 -3.75 3.12 14.32
CA GLU A 98 -4.81 4.02 14.76
C GLU A 98 -4.35 5.49 14.63
N GLY A 99 -5.29 6.42 14.87
CA GLY A 99 -5.07 7.86 14.70
C GLY A 99 -5.77 8.41 13.46
N LYS A 100 -5.25 9.49 12.89
CA LYS A 100 -5.84 10.12 11.69
C LYS A 100 -5.45 9.37 10.42
N ILE A 101 -6.43 9.05 9.58
CA ILE A 101 -6.17 8.54 8.23
C ILE A 101 -5.68 9.69 7.36
N THR A 102 -4.56 9.48 6.66
CA THR A 102 -3.93 10.50 5.79
C THR A 102 -3.83 10.07 4.35
N LYS A 103 -3.88 8.76 4.08
CA LYS A 103 -3.92 8.20 2.74
C LYS A 103 -4.84 7.00 2.69
N ILE A 104 -5.49 6.82 1.55
CA ILE A 104 -6.35 5.68 1.24
C ILE A 104 -5.88 5.07 -0.07
N SER A 105 -5.83 3.74 -0.14
CA SER A 105 -5.73 3.03 -1.42
C SER A 105 -7.02 2.27 -1.67
N TRP A 106 -7.58 2.51 -2.85
CA TRP A 106 -8.71 1.75 -3.38
C TRP A 106 -8.42 1.39 -4.84
N LYS A 107 -8.61 0.12 -5.18
CA LYS A 107 -8.20 -0.44 -6.47
C LYS A 107 -6.70 -0.22 -6.72
N TYR A 108 -6.39 0.76 -7.55
CA TYR A 108 -5.04 1.03 -8.04
C TYR A 108 -4.62 2.49 -7.87
N GLU A 109 -5.37 3.22 -7.06
CA GLU A 109 -5.21 4.65 -6.87
C GLU A 109 -5.01 4.95 -5.38
N ILE A 110 -4.09 5.87 -5.11
CA ILE A 110 -3.86 6.42 -3.78
C ILE A 110 -4.50 7.80 -3.73
N PHE A 111 -5.31 8.01 -2.69
CA PHE A 111 -5.99 9.25 -2.41
C PHE A 111 -5.41 9.87 -1.14
N THR A 112 -5.13 11.17 -1.20
CA THR A 112 -4.64 11.99 -0.09
C THR A 112 -5.61 13.13 0.25
N ASP A 113 -6.77 13.16 -0.39
CA ASP A 113 -7.78 14.17 -0.14
C ASP A 113 -8.31 14.04 1.30
N LYS A 114 -8.26 15.16 2.03
CA LYS A 114 -8.63 15.20 3.44
C LYS A 114 -10.10 14.87 3.66
N TYR A 115 -10.99 15.35 2.79
CA TYR A 115 -12.42 15.14 2.93
C TYR A 115 -12.78 13.66 2.76
N LEU A 116 -12.17 12.98 1.80
CA LEU A 116 -12.30 11.52 1.66
C LEU A 116 -11.71 10.78 2.87
N CYS A 117 -10.51 11.15 3.33
CA CYS A 117 -9.87 10.52 4.49
C CYS A 117 -10.70 10.63 5.77
N ASP A 118 -11.21 11.82 6.07
CA ASP A 118 -12.08 12.07 7.22
C ASP A 118 -13.41 11.30 7.08
N THR A 119 -13.94 11.15 5.86
CA THR A 119 -15.16 10.38 5.58
C THR A 119 -14.95 8.89 5.82
N ILE A 120 -13.88 8.30 5.29
CA ILE A 120 -13.55 6.89 5.53
C ILE A 120 -13.34 6.62 7.02
N LEU A 121 -12.65 7.50 7.74
CA LEU A 121 -12.47 7.35 9.19
C LEU A 121 -13.81 7.25 9.92
N LYS A 122 -14.75 8.16 9.62
CA LYS A 122 -16.10 8.16 10.20
C LYS A 122 -16.90 6.90 9.84
N ILE A 123 -16.80 6.44 8.59
CA ILE A 123 -17.41 5.17 8.17
C ILE A 123 -16.88 4.05 9.05
N LEU A 124 -15.54 3.89 9.14
CA LEU A 124 -14.89 2.82 9.91
C LEU A 124 -15.25 2.85 11.39
N GLU A 125 -15.36 4.04 12.00
CA GLU A 125 -15.80 4.22 13.39
C GLU A 125 -17.26 3.80 13.57
N SER A 126 -18.13 4.14 12.61
CA SER A 126 -19.55 3.80 12.67
C SER A 126 -19.83 2.30 12.54
N LEU A 127 -18.98 1.55 11.84
CA LEU A 127 -19.21 0.12 11.56
C LEU A 127 -19.40 -0.72 12.82
N LYS A 128 -18.78 -0.34 13.94
CA LYS A 128 -18.87 -1.05 15.22
C LYS A 128 -20.30 -1.12 15.77
N ASN A 129 -21.17 -0.23 15.32
CA ASN A 129 -22.55 -0.09 15.80
C ASN A 129 -23.59 -0.46 14.75
N LEU A 130 -23.17 -0.93 13.57
CA LEU A 130 -24.07 -1.24 12.47
C LEU A 130 -24.39 -2.75 12.43
N GLU A 131 -25.58 -3.07 11.90
CA GLU A 131 -26.02 -4.44 11.72
C GLU A 131 -25.14 -5.17 10.69
N ILE A 132 -24.63 -6.33 11.09
CA ILE A 132 -23.86 -7.22 10.21
C ILE A 132 -24.84 -8.01 9.35
N ASN A 133 -24.71 -7.86 8.05
CA ASN A 133 -25.43 -8.62 7.04
C ASN A 133 -24.54 -9.75 6.52
N THR A 134 -25.15 -10.82 6.03
CA THR A 134 -24.42 -11.95 5.42
C THR A 134 -24.89 -12.18 3.99
N TYR A 135 -23.93 -12.48 3.12
CA TYR A 135 -24.16 -12.92 1.75
C TYR A 135 -23.39 -14.22 1.53
N GLU A 136 -24.07 -15.23 0.97
CA GLU A 136 -23.48 -16.51 0.59
C GLU A 136 -23.59 -16.68 -0.93
N SER A 137 -22.49 -17.04 -1.58
CA SER A 137 -22.44 -17.22 -3.03
C SER A 137 -21.28 -18.11 -3.44
N GLU A 138 -21.44 -18.84 -4.55
CA GLU A 138 -20.35 -19.54 -5.23
C GLU A 138 -19.51 -18.59 -6.10
N ASP A 139 -20.05 -17.42 -6.44
CA ASP A 139 -19.37 -16.34 -7.16
C ASP A 139 -18.87 -15.27 -6.17
N PRO A 140 -17.54 -15.18 -5.95
CA PRO A 140 -17.00 -14.23 -5.00
C PRO A 140 -17.02 -12.82 -5.61
N ILE A 141 -17.92 -11.98 -5.11
CA ILE A 141 -18.07 -10.57 -5.51
C ILE A 141 -16.85 -9.69 -5.21
N PHE A 142 -15.89 -10.25 -4.47
CA PHE A 142 -14.67 -9.62 -3.94
C PHE A 142 -13.39 -10.02 -4.68
N ARG A 143 -13.41 -11.06 -5.53
CA ARG A 143 -12.21 -11.44 -6.29
C ARG A 143 -11.92 -10.41 -7.39
N LEU A 144 -10.68 -10.30 -7.84
CA LEU A 144 -10.25 -9.34 -8.87
C LEU A 144 -10.70 -9.75 -10.28
N LYS A 145 -12.01 -9.97 -10.52
CA LYS A 145 -12.55 -10.13 -11.89
C LYS A 145 -13.00 -8.77 -12.46
N PRO A 146 -12.87 -8.57 -13.78
CA PRO A 146 -13.50 -7.45 -14.48
C PRO A 146 -15.01 -7.44 -14.20
N GLY A 147 -15.59 -6.26 -13.90
CA GLY A 147 -17.01 -6.12 -13.57
C GLY A 147 -17.36 -6.27 -12.08
N LEU A 148 -16.42 -6.72 -11.22
CA LEU A 148 -16.65 -6.82 -9.78
C LEU A 148 -16.55 -5.46 -9.06
N VAL A 149 -17.46 -5.26 -8.11
CA VAL A 149 -17.81 -3.94 -7.55
C VAL A 149 -17.15 -3.68 -6.19
N MET A 150 -16.71 -4.74 -5.50
CA MET A 150 -15.99 -4.66 -4.22
C MET A 150 -14.49 -4.66 -4.49
N ARG A 151 -13.75 -3.76 -3.82
CA ARG A 151 -12.28 -3.71 -3.89
C ARG A 151 -11.67 -3.51 -2.50
N PRO A 152 -10.49 -4.10 -2.24
CA PRO A 152 -9.76 -3.87 -1.00
C PRO A 152 -9.56 -2.39 -0.71
N LEU A 153 -9.87 -2.00 0.53
CA LEU A 153 -9.59 -0.70 1.09
C LEU A 153 -8.39 -0.82 2.01
N TYR A 154 -7.31 -0.11 1.68
CA TYR A 154 -6.16 0.05 2.57
C TYR A 154 -6.08 1.49 3.03
N VAL A 155 -5.63 1.69 4.28
CA VAL A 155 -5.46 3.02 4.87
C VAL A 155 -4.04 3.20 5.40
N ALA A 156 -3.58 4.45 5.38
CA ALA A 156 -2.36 4.90 6.03
C ALA A 156 -2.75 5.89 7.13
N TYR A 157 -2.27 5.66 8.34
CA TYR A 157 -2.37 6.63 9.42
C TYR A 157 -1.25 7.67 9.31
N GLU A 158 -1.30 8.70 10.15
CA GLU A 158 -0.27 9.73 10.21
C GLU A 158 1.15 9.14 10.29
N ASN A 159 2.13 9.85 9.73
CA ASN A 159 3.54 9.43 9.65
C ASN A 159 3.80 8.16 8.81
N THR A 160 2.82 7.68 8.04
CA THR A 160 3.01 6.54 7.13
C THR A 160 3.08 6.99 5.68
N GLY A 161 4.14 6.58 4.98
CA GLY A 161 4.39 6.91 3.57
C GLY A 161 3.30 6.39 2.63
N ILE A 162 2.75 5.20 2.92
CA ILE A 162 1.86 4.45 2.04
C ILE A 162 0.73 3.73 2.81
N PRO A 163 -0.41 3.41 2.18
CA PRO A 163 -1.47 2.61 2.79
C PRO A 163 -1.07 1.15 2.98
N THR A 164 -1.04 0.67 4.23
CA THR A 164 -0.62 -0.70 4.58
C THR A 164 -1.66 -1.46 5.39
N ILE A 165 -2.65 -0.77 5.97
CA ILE A 165 -3.64 -1.39 6.86
C ILE A 165 -4.91 -1.72 6.06
N TYR A 166 -5.15 -3.00 5.84
CA TYR A 166 -6.39 -3.50 5.25
C TYR A 166 -7.58 -3.26 6.19
N LYS A 167 -8.68 -2.76 5.65
CA LYS A 167 -9.91 -2.46 6.41
C LYS A 167 -11.15 -3.20 5.92
N GLY A 168 -11.00 -4.11 4.97
CA GLY A 168 -12.11 -4.77 4.29
C GLY A 168 -12.14 -4.41 2.82
N GLU A 169 -13.17 -4.88 2.14
CA GLU A 169 -13.45 -4.49 0.76
C GLU A 169 -14.65 -3.57 0.73
N ILE A 170 -14.53 -2.46 -0.01
CA ILE A 170 -15.59 -1.46 -0.15
C ILE A 170 -16.08 -1.40 -1.59
N GLY A 171 -17.39 -1.30 -1.76
CA GLY A 171 -18.06 -1.35 -3.05
C GLY A 171 -19.56 -1.45 -2.93
N ILE A 172 -20.21 -2.13 -3.89
CA ILE A 172 -21.66 -2.27 -3.95
C ILE A 172 -22.06 -3.74 -3.83
N ILE A 173 -23.03 -4.02 -2.97
CA ILE A 173 -23.71 -5.31 -2.83
C ILE A 173 -25.21 -5.05 -3.01
N LYS A 174 -25.86 -5.74 -3.97
CA LYS A 174 -27.31 -5.60 -4.26
C LYS A 174 -27.74 -4.13 -4.42
N GLY A 175 -26.96 -3.35 -5.17
CA GLY A 175 -27.24 -1.93 -5.43
C GLY A 175 -26.95 -0.96 -4.28
N LYS A 176 -26.49 -1.43 -3.11
CA LYS A 176 -26.16 -0.58 -1.96
C LYS A 176 -24.67 -0.59 -1.64
N TRP A 177 -24.15 0.56 -1.22
CA TRP A 177 -22.76 0.66 -0.77
C TRP A 177 -22.55 -0.14 0.51
N ALA A 178 -21.48 -0.93 0.52
CA ALA A 178 -21.14 -1.82 1.62
C ALA A 178 -19.63 -1.92 1.81
N ILE A 179 -19.24 -2.30 3.02
CA ILE A 179 -17.87 -2.72 3.34
C ILE A 179 -17.90 -4.09 4.02
N THR A 180 -17.01 -4.99 3.59
CA THR A 180 -16.88 -6.32 4.19
C THR A 180 -16.18 -6.25 5.54
N THR A 181 -16.62 -7.10 6.47
CA THR A 181 -16.03 -7.24 7.80
C THR A 181 -15.31 -8.58 7.96
N SER A 182 -15.82 -9.63 7.31
CA SER A 182 -15.12 -10.92 7.19
C SER A 182 -15.53 -11.64 5.90
N ILE A 183 -14.62 -12.47 5.40
CA ILE A 183 -14.84 -13.35 4.25
C ILE A 183 -14.34 -14.73 4.66
N GLU A 184 -15.21 -15.72 4.58
CA GLU A 184 -14.92 -17.12 4.86
C GLU A 184 -15.12 -17.94 3.58
N GLU A 185 -14.16 -18.81 3.29
CA GLU A 185 -14.26 -19.77 2.18
C GLU A 185 -14.57 -21.15 2.75
N LYS A 186 -15.68 -21.74 2.32
CA LYS A 186 -16.04 -23.13 2.63
C LYS A 186 -15.86 -23.98 1.38
N ILE A 187 -14.90 -24.88 1.42
CA ILE A 187 -14.63 -25.83 0.34
C ILE A 187 -15.37 -27.12 0.67
N ASP A 188 -16.28 -27.51 -0.23
CA ASP A 188 -16.98 -28.78 -0.26
C ASP A 188 -16.48 -29.57 -1.48
N GLU A 189 -16.66 -30.90 -1.53
CA GLU A 189 -15.96 -31.80 -2.44
C GLU A 189 -16.06 -31.41 -3.94
N ASN A 190 -17.09 -30.65 -4.33
CA ASN A 190 -17.29 -30.14 -5.70
C ASN A 190 -17.63 -28.64 -5.81
N ARG A 191 -17.53 -27.84 -4.74
CA ARG A 191 -17.89 -26.41 -4.78
C ARG A 191 -17.16 -25.58 -3.74
N ILE A 192 -16.94 -24.30 -4.06
CA ILE A 192 -16.44 -23.31 -3.11
C ILE A 192 -17.58 -22.33 -2.83
N LEU A 193 -18.04 -22.30 -1.59
CA LEU A 193 -19.02 -21.34 -1.11
C LEU A 193 -18.33 -20.24 -0.32
N TYR A 194 -18.60 -18.99 -0.68
CA TYR A 194 -18.08 -17.83 0.02
C TYR A 194 -19.15 -17.26 0.92
N LYS A 195 -18.83 -17.16 2.22
CA LYS A 195 -19.66 -16.47 3.19
C LYS A 195 -19.02 -15.12 3.52
N THR A 196 -19.70 -14.05 3.14
CA THR A 196 -19.22 -12.68 3.34
C THR A 196 -20.10 -11.97 4.33
N ASN A 197 -19.50 -11.49 5.41
CA ASN A 197 -20.14 -10.56 6.32
C ASN A 197 -19.82 -9.14 5.88
N TYR A 198 -20.83 -8.27 5.88
CA TYR A 198 -20.70 -6.89 5.46
C TYR A 198 -21.63 -5.99 6.25
N VAL A 199 -21.35 -4.71 6.22
CA VAL A 199 -22.17 -3.65 6.80
C VAL A 199 -22.50 -2.65 5.70
N LEU A 200 -23.74 -2.19 5.69
CA LEU A 200 -24.18 -1.17 4.74
C LEU A 200 -23.61 0.18 5.16
N ILE A 201 -23.06 0.92 4.19
CA ILE A 201 -22.52 2.25 4.45
C ILE A 201 -23.68 3.24 4.55
N PRO A 202 -23.73 4.09 5.60
CA PRO A 202 -24.77 5.09 5.74
C PRO A 202 -24.88 6.03 4.53
N GLU A 203 -26.11 6.34 4.13
CA GLU A 203 -26.44 7.13 2.93
C GLU A 203 -25.73 8.50 2.88
N ASN A 204 -25.51 9.13 4.04
CA ASN A 204 -24.87 10.44 4.14
C ASN A 204 -23.39 10.46 3.73
N TYR A 205 -22.78 9.29 3.46
CA TYR A 205 -21.40 9.20 2.97
C TYR A 205 -21.32 8.79 1.49
N ILE A 206 -22.43 8.37 0.88
CA ILE A 206 -22.43 7.72 -0.44
C ILE A 206 -22.00 8.66 -1.55
N ASP A 207 -22.40 9.93 -1.51
CA ASP A 207 -22.03 10.90 -2.54
C ASP A 207 -20.52 11.11 -2.59
N VAL A 208 -19.88 11.21 -1.42
CA VAL A 208 -18.41 11.27 -1.32
C VAL A 208 -17.79 10.02 -1.93
N LEU A 209 -18.31 8.82 -1.61
CA LEU A 209 -17.76 7.59 -2.18
C LEU A 209 -17.90 7.55 -3.70
N LYS A 210 -19.01 8.01 -4.27
CA LYS A 210 -19.24 8.02 -5.72
C LYS A 210 -18.30 8.98 -6.46
N ASP A 211 -17.96 10.11 -5.86
CA ASP A 211 -17.05 11.10 -6.45
C ASP A 211 -15.64 10.53 -6.65
N TYR A 212 -15.19 9.67 -5.72
CA TYR A 212 -13.84 9.09 -5.74
C TYR A 212 -13.80 7.68 -6.31
N PHE A 213 -14.77 6.84 -5.95
CA PHE A 213 -14.79 5.41 -6.29
C PHE A 213 -15.79 5.15 -7.40
N LYS A 214 -15.26 4.94 -8.62
CA LYS A 214 -16.03 4.56 -9.80
C LYS A 214 -16.43 3.08 -9.76
N ALA A 215 -17.27 2.72 -8.80
CA ALA A 215 -17.87 1.39 -8.69
C ALA A 215 -19.03 1.26 -9.69
N ALA A 216 -18.96 0.32 -10.62
CA ALA A 216 -20.05 0.06 -11.58
C ALA A 216 -21.19 -0.69 -10.89
N VAL A 217 -22.44 -0.30 -11.12
CA VAL A 217 -23.62 -0.99 -10.59
C VAL A 217 -23.79 -2.32 -11.33
N GLN A 218 -23.85 -3.42 -10.60
CA GLN A 218 -24.23 -4.71 -11.17
C GLN A 218 -25.75 -4.69 -11.36
N TYR A 219 -26.21 -4.59 -12.61
CA TYR A 219 -27.61 -4.85 -12.94
C TYR A 219 -27.81 -6.38 -12.88
N GLU A 220 -28.79 -6.81 -12.08
CA GLU A 220 -29.32 -8.18 -12.11
C GLU A 220 -30.01 -8.49 -13.44
#